data_AF-A0A6G0HVN7-F1
#
_entry.id   AF-A0A6G0HVN7-F1
#
_cell.length_a   1.000
_cell.length_b   1.000
_cell.length_c   1.000
_cell.angle_alpha   90.00
_cell.angle_beta   90.00
_cell.angle_gamma   90.00
#
_symmetry.space_group_name_H-M   'P 1'
#
loop_
_entity.id
_entity.type
_entity.pdbx_description
1 polymer ?
#
loop_
_entity_poly.entity_id
_entity_poly.type
_entity_poly.pdbx_seq_one_letter_code
_entity_poly.pdbx_strand_id
1 'polypeptide(L)'
;MGSGSGHQPSATMIYLPGLVGLLLVFIADARVGNSTVEFCSETEQCLLFDLICETDKFEARHYDSVKWVSTDETSYIMEVAAMRAFRRLYEYITGTNENGQKMKMVAPVIVKISDKRFWERGTYTVSFLLPAEHQQNPPKPIDDKVYIHVMPKMEVYVLSYGGWMTSIADQNQAYRLSSDLDSVNAKYKKGFHYAVGYNSPMTLFNRHNEVWFVIEDEPECSSSRLVGLLLVLTVNARVGNSTIDFCWETEQCLLFDLICETDKFEARHYDSVKWVSSDETSCIMEVAAMRAFRRLQEYITGTNENGQEMKMVAPVIVKISDKRMWESGTYTVSFLLPAEHQQNPPKPIDDKVYIHVMPKMEVYVLSYGGWMISMVEHIQAYRLSCALDSVDAKYKKGFHYAVGYNGFTTFFNRHNEVWFVIEDEPECSSSSEEL
;
A
#
# COMPACT_ATOMS: atom_id res chain seq x y z
N MET A 1 -101.89 -3.51 27.35
CA MET A 1 -100.42 -3.40 27.18
C MET A 1 -100.11 -3.87 25.77
N GLY A 2 -100.25 -3.03 24.74
CA GLY A 2 -99.28 -2.02 24.32
C GLY A 2 -98.16 -2.72 23.53
N SER A 3 -98.31 -2.92 22.20
CA SER A 3 -97.73 -2.09 21.11
C SER A 3 -96.18 -2.06 21.15
N GLY A 4 -95.41 -2.35 20.10
CA GLY A 4 -95.70 -2.48 18.68
C GLY A 4 -94.42 -2.81 17.90
N SER A 5 -94.60 -2.91 16.59
CA SER A 5 -93.65 -3.19 15.51
C SER A 5 -92.45 -2.24 15.37
N GLY A 6 -91.32 -2.77 14.88
CA GLY A 6 -90.24 -2.03 14.21
C GLY A 6 -89.16 -3.02 13.75
N HIS A 7 -89.20 -3.52 12.52
CA HIS A 7 -88.39 -3.07 11.36
C HIS A 7 -86.87 -3.03 11.60
N GLN A 8 -86.16 -3.86 10.80
CA GLN A 8 -84.71 -3.89 10.62
C GLN A 8 -84.14 -2.49 10.26
N PRO A 9 -82.85 -2.26 10.53
CA PRO A 9 -81.90 -2.48 9.45
C PRO A 9 -80.72 -3.37 9.87
N SER A 10 -80.29 -4.18 8.91
CA SER A 10 -79.02 -4.90 8.87
C SER A 10 -77.87 -3.94 9.19
N ALA A 11 -77.27 -4.06 10.38
CA ALA A 11 -75.97 -3.49 10.66
C ALA A 11 -74.93 -4.51 10.17
N THR A 12 -74.47 -4.32 8.94
CA THR A 12 -73.29 -4.99 8.40
C THR A 12 -72.17 -4.84 9.41
N MET A 13 -71.68 -5.97 9.93
CA MET A 13 -70.51 -6.07 10.79
C MET A 13 -69.29 -5.67 9.96
N ILE A 14 -69.02 -4.37 9.88
CA ILE A 14 -67.74 -3.87 9.37
C ILE A 14 -66.75 -4.10 10.49
N TYR A 15 -66.02 -5.21 10.41
CA TYR A 15 -64.73 -5.33 11.05
C TYR A 15 -63.89 -4.16 10.52
N LEU A 16 -63.72 -3.10 11.32
CA LEU A 16 -62.56 -2.25 11.17
C LEU A 16 -61.37 -3.13 11.56
N PRO A 17 -60.49 -3.55 10.63
CA PRO A 17 -59.20 -4.03 11.06
C PRO A 17 -58.58 -2.87 11.82
N GLY A 18 -58.37 -3.06 13.12
CA GLY A 18 -57.57 -2.15 13.91
C GLY A 18 -56.28 -1.96 13.14
N LEU A 19 -56.11 -0.75 12.61
CA LEU A 19 -54.88 -0.33 11.98
C LEU A 19 -53.90 -0.26 13.15
N VAL A 20 -53.30 -1.41 13.47
CA VAL A 20 -52.00 -1.44 14.13
C VAL A 20 -51.13 -0.71 13.13
N GLY A 21 -51.06 0.61 13.30
CA GLY A 21 -50.01 1.40 12.72
C GLY A 21 -48.75 0.77 13.26
N LEU A 22 -48.15 -0.11 12.46
CA LEU A 22 -46.71 -0.25 12.47
C LEU A 22 -46.23 1.17 12.19
N LEU A 23 -45.97 1.90 13.27
CA LEU A 23 -44.86 2.82 13.30
C LEU A 23 -43.65 1.95 12.98
N LEU A 24 -43.45 1.71 11.68
CA LEU A 24 -42.14 1.56 11.11
C LEU A 24 -41.47 2.90 11.42
N VAL A 25 -40.97 3.00 12.65
CA VAL A 25 -39.78 3.78 12.87
C VAL A 25 -38.81 3.14 11.89
N PHE A 26 -38.62 3.80 10.74
CA PHE A 26 -37.42 3.62 9.95
C PHE A 26 -36.30 4.03 10.89
N ILE A 27 -35.87 3.09 11.74
CA ILE A 27 -34.55 3.15 12.31
C ILE A 27 -33.71 3.21 11.05
N ALA A 28 -33.01 4.34 10.84
CA ALA A 28 -32.07 4.46 9.76
C ALA A 28 -31.17 3.24 9.88
N ASP A 29 -31.43 2.22 9.06
CA ASP A 29 -30.64 1.01 9.04
C ASP A 29 -29.28 1.53 8.62
N ALA A 30 -28.34 1.52 9.58
CA ALA A 30 -26.93 1.76 9.32
C ALA A 30 -26.62 1.02 8.01
N ARG A 31 -26.21 1.74 6.95
CA ARG A 31 -26.07 1.17 5.61
C ARG A 31 -24.81 0.29 5.50
N VAL A 32 -24.69 -0.65 6.41
CA VAL A 32 -23.85 -1.82 6.31
C VAL A 32 -24.71 -2.87 5.62
N GLY A 33 -24.41 -3.14 4.37
CA GLY A 33 -25.20 -4.04 3.54
C GLY A 33 -24.30 -4.98 2.75
N ASN A 34 -24.91 -5.88 1.99
CA ASN A 34 -24.15 -6.81 1.15
C ASN A 34 -23.21 -6.05 0.22
N SER A 35 -22.00 -6.59 0.03
CA SER A 35 -21.00 -6.02 -0.84
C SER A 35 -21.44 -6.06 -2.31
N THR A 36 -22.02 -4.95 -2.77
CA THR A 36 -22.43 -4.75 -4.16
C THR A 36 -21.48 -3.85 -4.94
N VAL A 37 -20.54 -3.20 -4.24
CA VAL A 37 -19.53 -2.29 -4.82
C VAL A 37 -18.27 -3.09 -5.15
N GLU A 38 -17.71 -2.88 -6.35
CA GLU A 38 -16.63 -3.71 -6.92
C GLU A 38 -15.37 -3.79 -6.03
N PHE A 39 -15.00 -2.69 -5.39
CA PHE A 39 -13.84 -2.61 -4.50
C PHE A 39 -14.07 -3.23 -3.11
N CYS A 40 -15.29 -3.65 -2.79
CA CYS A 40 -15.67 -4.27 -1.51
C CYS A 40 -15.83 -5.80 -1.64
N SER A 41 -15.05 -6.45 -2.48
CA SER A 41 -15.24 -7.86 -2.86
C SER A 41 -14.83 -8.90 -1.81
N GLU A 42 -14.08 -8.52 -0.78
CA GLU A 42 -13.47 -9.47 0.17
C GLU A 42 -14.26 -9.73 1.44
N THR A 43 -15.24 -8.88 1.75
CA THR A 43 -16.14 -9.04 2.88
C THR A 43 -17.56 -9.21 2.39
N GLU A 44 -18.38 -9.98 3.10
CA GLU A 44 -19.79 -10.20 2.71
C GLU A 44 -20.61 -8.91 2.80
N GLN A 45 -20.26 -8.05 3.76
CA GLN A 45 -20.87 -6.75 3.98
C GLN A 45 -19.84 -5.63 3.75
N CYS A 46 -20.33 -4.45 3.39
CA CYS A 46 -19.54 -3.26 3.14
C CYS A 46 -20.28 -2.00 3.66
N LEU A 47 -19.53 -0.93 3.91
CA LEU A 47 -20.12 0.39 4.12
C LEU A 47 -20.65 0.98 2.82
N LEU A 48 -21.96 1.13 2.73
CA LEU A 48 -22.63 1.72 1.57
C LEU A 48 -22.73 3.24 1.73
N PHE A 49 -22.79 3.92 0.59
CA PHE A 49 -22.90 5.37 0.49
C PHE A 49 -23.86 5.78 -0.63
N ASP A 50 -24.32 7.03 -0.56
CA ASP A 50 -24.93 7.71 -1.70
C ASP A 50 -23.88 8.55 -2.42
N LEU A 51 -23.67 8.33 -3.71
CA LEU A 51 -22.80 9.19 -4.52
C LEU A 51 -23.53 10.53 -4.75
N ILE A 52 -22.92 11.62 -4.29
CA ILE A 52 -23.44 12.98 -4.51
C ILE A 52 -23.00 13.47 -5.89
N CYS A 53 -21.71 13.33 -6.19
CA CYS A 53 -21.12 13.69 -7.47
C CYS A 53 -19.76 13.00 -7.69
N GLU A 54 -19.29 13.03 -8.93
CA GLU A 54 -17.98 12.52 -9.33
C GLU A 54 -17.32 13.49 -10.31
N THR A 55 -16.02 13.71 -10.14
CA THR A 55 -15.16 14.45 -11.07
C THR A 55 -14.03 13.55 -11.55
N ASP A 56 -13.24 14.00 -12.53
CA ASP A 56 -12.06 13.25 -12.96
C ASP A 56 -10.96 13.15 -11.86
N LYS A 57 -11.12 13.85 -10.73
CA LYS A 57 -10.13 13.96 -9.65
C LYS A 57 -10.58 13.35 -8.32
N PHE A 58 -11.86 13.47 -7.97
CA PHE A 58 -12.41 13.02 -6.69
C PHE A 58 -13.92 12.80 -6.78
N GLU A 59 -14.45 12.04 -5.82
CA GLU A 59 -15.89 11.85 -5.61
C GLU A 59 -16.36 12.60 -4.36
N ALA A 60 -17.65 12.96 -4.32
CA ALA A 60 -18.32 13.37 -3.09
C ALA A 60 -19.39 12.33 -2.72
N ARG A 61 -19.35 11.81 -1.49
CA ARG A 61 -20.21 10.72 -1.02
C ARG A 61 -20.88 11.08 0.31
N HIS A 62 -22.12 10.65 0.49
CA HIS A 62 -22.87 10.73 1.75
C HIS A 62 -22.87 9.35 2.45
N TYR A 63 -22.48 9.34 3.72
CA TYR A 63 -22.53 8.19 4.62
C TYR A 63 -23.53 8.42 5.75
N ASP A 64 -24.38 7.41 6.00
CA ASP A 64 -25.27 7.40 7.15
C ASP A 64 -24.54 7.11 8.46
N SER A 65 -25.20 7.38 9.59
CA SER A 65 -24.61 7.11 10.90
C SER A 65 -24.49 5.60 11.15
N VAL A 66 -23.29 5.15 11.50
CA VAL A 66 -23.01 3.74 11.81
C VAL A 66 -22.09 3.61 13.02
N LYS A 67 -22.19 2.48 13.72
CA LYS A 67 -21.32 2.12 14.85
C LYS A 67 -20.07 1.39 14.37
N TRP A 68 -18.95 1.77 14.96
CA TRP A 68 -17.63 1.16 14.76
C TRP A 68 -17.10 0.67 16.11
N VAL A 69 -16.23 -0.33 16.10
CA VAL A 69 -15.35 -0.58 17.24
C VAL A 69 -13.99 0.07 16.97
N SER A 70 -13.52 0.88 17.91
CA SER A 70 -12.36 1.76 17.70
C SER A 70 -11.36 1.65 18.83
N THR A 71 -10.11 2.00 18.54
CA THR A 71 -9.04 2.15 19.52
C THR A 71 -8.04 3.19 19.04
N ASP A 72 -7.46 3.91 19.99
CA ASP A 72 -6.47 4.95 19.71
C ASP A 72 -5.06 4.42 19.96
N GLU A 73 -4.13 4.77 19.08
CA GLU A 73 -2.71 4.49 19.29
C GLU A 73 -1.87 5.71 18.92
N THR A 74 -0.91 6.05 19.78
CA THR A 74 -0.01 7.18 19.55
C THR A 74 1.31 6.68 18.96
N SER A 75 1.67 7.16 17.78
CA SER A 75 2.86 6.72 17.05
C SER A 75 3.44 7.84 16.20
N TYR A 76 4.69 7.68 15.75
CA TYR A 76 5.25 8.55 14.71
C TYR A 76 4.68 8.24 13.34
N ILE A 77 4.40 6.96 13.06
CA ILE A 77 3.92 6.46 11.76
C ILE A 77 2.64 5.62 11.94
N MET A 78 1.76 5.69 10.94
CA MET A 78 0.47 5.01 10.90
C MET A 78 0.61 3.50 10.96
N GLU A 79 1.60 2.90 10.31
CA GLU A 79 1.76 1.46 10.18
C GLU A 79 1.91 0.78 11.54
N VAL A 80 2.73 1.36 12.42
CA VAL A 80 2.92 0.84 13.79
C VAL A 80 1.65 1.02 14.63
N ALA A 81 0.96 2.15 14.47
CA ALA A 81 -0.30 2.39 15.16
C ALA A 81 -1.39 1.41 14.71
N ALA A 82 -1.55 1.27 13.40
CA ALA A 82 -2.48 0.37 12.73
C ALA A 82 -2.23 -1.08 13.13
N MET A 83 -0.98 -1.56 13.15
CA MET A 83 -0.67 -2.93 13.56
C MET A 83 -1.12 -3.22 15.01
N ARG A 84 -0.81 -2.31 15.94
CA ARG A 84 -1.17 -2.48 17.36
C ARG A 84 -2.67 -2.39 17.59
N ALA A 85 -3.30 -1.41 16.96
CA ALA A 85 -4.74 -1.19 17.03
C ALA A 85 -5.51 -2.37 16.39
N PHE A 86 -5.09 -2.80 15.20
CA PHE A 86 -5.69 -3.93 14.48
C PHE A 86 -5.70 -5.18 15.34
N ARG A 87 -4.60 -5.49 16.04
CA ARG A 87 -4.56 -6.64 16.95
C ARG A 87 -5.65 -6.57 18.02
N ARG A 88 -5.81 -5.42 18.71
CA ARG A 88 -6.84 -5.23 19.74
C ARG A 88 -8.25 -5.38 19.18
N LEU A 89 -8.51 -4.73 18.05
CA LEU A 89 -9.82 -4.80 17.38
C LEU A 89 -10.12 -6.21 16.84
N TYR A 90 -9.10 -6.92 16.37
CA TYR A 90 -9.22 -8.30 15.91
C TYR A 90 -9.54 -9.25 17.07
N GLU A 91 -8.89 -9.10 18.22
CA GLU A 91 -9.22 -9.85 19.45
C GLU A 91 -10.68 -9.59 19.87
N TYR A 92 -11.17 -8.35 19.78
CA TYR A 92 -12.59 -8.03 20.04
C TYR A 92 -13.55 -8.78 19.11
N ILE A 93 -13.36 -8.73 17.78
CA ILE A 93 -14.28 -9.39 16.83
C ILE A 93 -14.16 -10.92 16.86
N THR A 94 -13.06 -11.47 17.36
CA THR A 94 -12.85 -12.92 17.47
C THR A 94 -13.29 -13.54 18.79
N GLY A 95 -13.85 -12.74 19.71
CA GLY A 95 -14.53 -13.24 20.91
C GLY A 95 -14.06 -12.62 22.22
N THR A 96 -13.07 -11.72 22.23
CA THR A 96 -12.63 -11.01 23.44
C THR A 96 -13.53 -9.81 23.72
N ASN A 97 -14.81 -10.08 23.99
CA ASN A 97 -15.82 -9.11 24.40
C ASN A 97 -16.72 -9.72 25.47
N GLU A 98 -17.52 -8.91 26.18
CA GLU A 98 -18.25 -9.35 27.38
C GLU A 98 -19.15 -10.58 27.14
N ASN A 99 -19.61 -10.77 25.90
CA ASN A 99 -20.51 -11.85 25.53
C ASN A 99 -19.82 -13.03 24.81
N GLY A 100 -18.49 -13.01 24.63
CA GLY A 100 -17.77 -14.03 23.86
C GLY A 100 -18.17 -14.12 22.39
N GLN A 101 -18.82 -13.08 21.85
CA GLN A 101 -19.43 -13.10 20.52
C GLN A 101 -18.39 -12.94 19.42
N LYS A 102 -18.52 -13.74 18.37
CA LYS A 102 -17.68 -13.64 17.17
C LYS A 102 -18.42 -12.87 16.09
N MET A 103 -17.74 -11.91 15.49
CA MET A 103 -18.24 -11.04 14.43
C MET A 103 -17.40 -11.25 13.18
N LYS A 104 -18.03 -11.21 12.01
CA LYS A 104 -17.31 -11.23 10.73
C LYS A 104 -16.59 -9.88 10.54
N MET A 105 -15.44 -9.90 9.87
CA MET A 105 -14.77 -8.67 9.44
C MET A 105 -15.60 -8.02 8.32
N VAL A 106 -15.71 -6.68 8.37
CA VAL A 106 -16.47 -5.88 7.40
C VAL A 106 -15.59 -4.74 6.91
N ALA A 107 -15.55 -4.53 5.59
CA ALA A 107 -14.80 -3.45 4.97
C ALA A 107 -15.63 -2.13 4.96
N PRO A 108 -14.96 -0.97 4.96
CA PRO A 108 -13.52 -0.78 5.10
C PRO A 108 -13.06 -0.73 6.56
N VAL A 109 -11.74 -0.78 6.76
CA VAL A 109 -11.08 -0.30 7.97
C VAL A 109 -10.73 1.18 7.75
N ILE A 110 -11.08 2.03 8.71
CA ILE A 110 -10.74 3.45 8.65
C ILE A 110 -9.73 3.81 9.72
N VAL A 111 -8.83 4.74 9.39
CA VAL A 111 -7.87 5.33 10.31
C VAL A 111 -8.04 6.83 10.27
N LYS A 112 -8.49 7.42 11.38
CA LYS A 112 -8.49 8.89 11.54
C LYS A 112 -7.09 9.34 11.88
N ILE A 113 -6.56 10.28 11.10
CA ILE A 113 -5.22 10.81 11.24
C ILE A 113 -5.32 12.30 11.51
N SER A 114 -4.85 12.75 12.68
CA SER A 114 -4.74 14.17 12.96
C SER A 114 -3.56 14.79 12.22
N ASP A 115 -3.75 16.01 11.72
CA ASP A 115 -2.67 16.82 11.15
C ASP A 115 -1.57 16.99 12.19
N LYS A 116 -0.37 16.57 11.83
CA LYS A 116 0.79 16.63 12.70
C LYS A 116 2.04 16.92 11.89
N ARG A 117 3.04 17.49 12.56
CA ARG A 117 4.38 17.58 11.99
C ARG A 117 5.03 16.20 11.99
N PHE A 118 5.92 15.94 11.03
CA PHE A 118 6.51 14.60 10.87
C PHE A 118 7.32 14.14 12.11
N TRP A 119 7.88 15.08 12.88
CA TRP A 119 8.62 14.83 14.11
C TRP A 119 7.74 14.70 15.36
N GLU A 120 6.43 14.90 15.22
CA GLU A 120 5.47 14.76 16.31
C GLU A 120 4.79 13.39 16.25
N ARG A 121 4.54 12.84 17.44
CA ARG A 121 3.67 11.66 17.55
C ARG A 121 2.24 12.10 17.29
N GLY A 122 1.55 11.37 16.44
CA GLY A 122 0.13 11.53 16.17
C GLY A 122 -0.68 10.49 16.90
N THR A 123 -1.92 10.84 17.21
CA THR A 123 -2.94 9.88 17.60
C THR A 123 -3.61 9.37 16.34
N TYR A 124 -3.62 8.05 16.16
CA TYR A 124 -4.33 7.36 15.11
C TYR A 124 -5.49 6.63 15.75
N THR A 125 -6.72 6.96 15.34
CA THR A 125 -7.92 6.22 15.75
C THR A 125 -8.23 5.23 14.65
N VAL A 126 -8.04 3.94 14.92
CA VAL A 126 -8.37 2.87 13.98
C VAL A 126 -9.73 2.33 14.34
N SER A 127 -10.57 2.09 13.34
CA SER A 127 -11.94 1.66 13.52
C SER A 127 -12.29 0.51 12.57
N PHE A 128 -12.87 -0.55 13.11
CA PHE A 128 -13.51 -1.62 12.33
C PHE A 128 -15.02 -1.40 12.29
N LEU A 129 -15.59 -1.53 11.09
CA LEU A 129 -17.02 -1.45 10.90
C LEU A 129 -17.69 -2.65 11.55
N LEU A 130 -18.76 -2.41 12.30
CA LEU A 130 -19.53 -3.50 12.88
C LEU A 130 -20.50 -4.05 11.83
N PRO A 131 -20.67 -5.38 11.74
CA PRO A 131 -21.67 -6.00 10.88
C PRO A 131 -23.08 -5.47 11.15
N ALA A 132 -23.95 -5.51 10.15
CA ALA A 132 -25.32 -5.02 10.21
C ALA A 132 -26.07 -5.55 11.44
N GLU A 133 -25.94 -6.85 11.72
CA GLU A 133 -26.55 -7.52 12.87
C GLU A 133 -26.08 -6.99 14.25
N HIS A 134 -24.92 -6.34 14.33
CA HIS A 134 -24.34 -5.78 15.56
C HIS A 134 -24.44 -4.25 15.62
N GLN A 135 -25.01 -3.59 14.61
CA GLN A 135 -25.15 -2.13 14.57
C GLN A 135 -26.05 -1.59 15.69
N GLN A 136 -27.07 -2.34 16.12
CA GLN A 136 -27.97 -1.91 17.20
C GLN A 136 -27.37 -2.14 18.59
N ASN A 137 -26.98 -3.39 18.88
CA ASN A 137 -26.54 -3.83 20.20
C ASN A 137 -25.17 -4.56 20.12
N PRO A 138 -24.06 -3.82 19.93
CA PRO A 138 -22.74 -4.44 19.89
C PRO A 138 -22.31 -4.92 21.28
N PRO A 139 -21.59 -6.06 21.39
CA PRO A 139 -21.09 -6.53 22.67
C PRO A 139 -20.07 -5.54 23.22
N LYS A 140 -20.11 -5.29 24.52
CA LYS A 140 -19.21 -4.33 25.16
C LYS A 140 -17.77 -4.87 25.15
N PRO A 141 -16.77 -4.03 24.80
CA PRO A 141 -15.36 -4.43 24.88
C PRO A 141 -14.92 -4.71 26.32
N ILE A 142 -14.02 -5.68 26.49
CA ILE A 142 -13.37 -5.98 27.79
C ILE A 142 -12.07 -5.18 27.95
N ASP A 143 -11.33 -4.97 26.86
CA ASP A 143 -10.14 -4.11 26.81
C ASP A 143 -10.55 -2.65 27.00
N ASP A 144 -9.92 -1.97 27.97
CA ASP A 144 -10.22 -0.58 28.34
C ASP A 144 -9.78 0.44 27.27
N LYS A 145 -8.93 0.03 26.32
CA LYS A 145 -8.50 0.83 25.17
C LYS A 145 -9.39 0.66 23.95
N VAL A 146 -10.37 -0.24 23.99
CA VAL A 146 -11.29 -0.52 22.89
C VAL A 146 -12.67 0.02 23.26
N TYR A 147 -13.28 0.79 22.36
CA TYR A 147 -14.57 1.43 22.60
C TYR A 147 -15.48 1.38 21.39
N ILE A 148 -16.79 1.41 21.63
CA ILE A 148 -17.78 1.55 20.56
C ILE A 148 -17.91 3.02 20.22
N HIS A 149 -17.67 3.37 18.96
CA HIS A 149 -17.72 4.71 18.44
C HIS A 149 -18.90 4.84 17.48
N VAL A 150 -19.82 5.77 17.75
CA VAL A 150 -20.90 6.12 16.83
C VAL A 150 -20.40 7.21 15.91
N MET A 151 -20.12 6.87 14.66
CA MET A 151 -19.80 7.87 13.65
C MET A 151 -21.10 8.52 13.17
N PRO A 152 -21.28 9.84 13.31
CA PRO A 152 -22.50 10.51 12.83
C PRO A 152 -22.56 10.46 11.30
N LYS A 153 -23.74 10.72 10.75
CA LYS A 153 -23.87 10.90 9.30
C LYS A 153 -22.90 11.99 8.82
N MET A 154 -22.25 11.77 7.69
CA MET A 154 -21.25 12.69 7.15
C MET A 154 -21.18 12.63 5.64
N GLU A 155 -20.86 13.76 5.03
CA GLU A 155 -20.50 13.83 3.62
C GLU A 155 -18.98 13.99 3.52
N VAL A 156 -18.37 13.31 2.55
CA VAL A 156 -16.91 13.28 2.38
C VAL A 156 -16.51 13.45 0.93
N TYR A 157 -15.41 14.16 0.71
CA TYR A 157 -14.65 14.07 -0.54
C TYR A 157 -13.72 12.87 -0.47
N VAL A 158 -13.67 12.11 -1.57
CA VAL A 158 -12.94 10.84 -1.66
C VAL A 158 -11.97 10.87 -2.83
N LEU A 159 -10.71 10.52 -2.56
CA LEU A 159 -9.73 10.19 -3.58
C LEU A 159 -9.32 8.72 -3.42
N SER A 160 -9.60 7.91 -4.42
CA SER A 160 -9.19 6.51 -4.47
C SER A 160 -7.78 6.35 -5.05
N TYR A 161 -7.03 5.38 -4.53
CA TYR A 161 -5.70 5.06 -5.00
C TYR A 161 -5.34 3.60 -4.78
N GLY A 162 -4.51 3.08 -5.69
CA GLY A 162 -3.98 1.73 -5.61
C GLY A 162 -2.77 1.59 -4.68
N GLY A 163 -2.27 0.37 -4.55
CA GLY A 163 -1.07 0.07 -3.74
C GLY A 163 -1.38 -0.07 -2.26
N TRP A 164 -0.41 0.20 -1.39
CA TRP A 164 -0.56 -0.02 0.05
C TRP A 164 -0.77 1.28 0.81
N MET A 165 -1.70 1.25 1.76
CA MET A 165 -2.01 2.35 2.67
C MET A 165 -0.89 2.54 3.71
N THR A 166 0.22 3.13 3.26
CA THR A 166 1.35 3.56 4.10
C THR A 166 1.17 5.01 4.53
N SER A 167 1.83 5.44 5.61
CA SER A 167 1.82 6.83 6.09
C SER A 167 2.16 7.82 4.98
N ILE A 168 3.13 7.46 4.14
CA ILE A 168 3.62 8.34 3.06
C ILE A 168 2.65 8.34 1.88
N ALA A 169 2.20 7.16 1.42
CA ALA A 169 1.27 7.08 0.30
C ALA A 169 -0.04 7.80 0.62
N ASP A 170 -0.59 7.55 1.82
CA ASP A 170 -1.77 8.23 2.33
C ASP A 170 -1.56 9.73 2.44
N GLN A 171 -0.46 10.19 3.05
CA GLN A 171 -0.17 11.63 3.17
C GLN A 171 -0.03 12.32 1.80
N ASN A 172 0.59 11.65 0.81
CA ASN A 172 0.69 12.17 -0.54
C ASN A 172 -0.69 12.28 -1.21
N GLN A 173 -1.55 11.27 -1.05
CA GLN A 173 -2.91 11.32 -1.58
C GLN A 173 -3.77 12.36 -0.85
N ALA A 174 -3.63 12.50 0.47
CA ALA A 174 -4.28 13.55 1.25
C ALA A 174 -3.86 14.94 0.76
N TYR A 175 -2.56 15.14 0.51
CA TYR A 175 -2.06 16.38 -0.08
C TYR A 175 -2.66 16.64 -1.47
N ARG A 176 -2.68 15.63 -2.36
CA ARG A 176 -3.28 15.75 -3.69
C ARG A 176 -4.77 16.13 -3.61
N LEU A 177 -5.55 15.39 -2.83
CA LEU A 177 -6.97 15.66 -2.63
C LEU A 177 -7.17 17.07 -2.05
N SER A 178 -6.41 17.45 -1.02
CA SER A 178 -6.49 18.81 -0.46
C SER A 178 -6.20 19.90 -1.49
N SER A 179 -5.18 19.70 -2.32
CA SER A 179 -4.79 20.65 -3.37
C SER A 179 -5.87 20.75 -4.45
N ASP A 180 -6.47 19.61 -4.83
CA ASP A 180 -7.54 19.58 -5.82
C ASP A 180 -8.81 20.27 -5.29
N LEU A 181 -9.17 20.03 -4.02
CA LEU A 181 -10.29 20.70 -3.34
C LEU A 181 -10.05 22.21 -3.20
N ASP A 182 -8.86 22.62 -2.77
CA ASP A 182 -8.49 24.03 -2.63
C ASP A 182 -8.51 24.73 -4.02
N SER A 183 -8.16 24.04 -5.11
CA SER A 183 -8.18 24.59 -6.48
C SER A 183 -9.58 24.94 -7.00
N VAL A 184 -10.60 24.24 -6.51
CA VAL A 184 -12.02 24.51 -6.81
C VAL A 184 -12.72 25.26 -5.68
N ASN A 185 -11.97 25.74 -4.69
CA ASN A 185 -12.46 26.44 -3.50
C ASN A 185 -13.50 25.63 -2.68
N ALA A 186 -13.45 24.29 -2.75
CA ALA A 186 -14.29 23.40 -1.95
C ALA A 186 -13.94 23.50 -0.46
N LYS A 187 -14.96 23.49 0.41
CA LYS A 187 -14.79 23.58 1.87
C LYS A 187 -14.85 22.21 2.53
N TYR A 188 -13.85 21.94 3.37
CA TYR A 188 -13.71 20.67 4.06
C TYR A 188 -12.98 20.86 5.40
N LYS A 189 -13.23 19.96 6.35
CA LYS A 189 -12.69 20.02 7.70
C LYS A 189 -11.18 19.84 7.65
N LYS A 190 -10.46 20.88 8.07
CA LYS A 190 -9.00 20.84 8.24
C LYS A 190 -8.65 20.25 9.61
N GLY A 191 -7.39 19.83 9.81
CA GLY A 191 -6.90 19.31 11.08
C GLY A 191 -6.92 17.78 11.21
N PHE A 192 -7.62 17.08 10.33
CA PHE A 192 -7.55 15.62 10.20
C PHE A 192 -8.08 15.15 8.85
N HIS A 193 -7.72 13.92 8.48
CA HIS A 193 -8.32 13.17 7.38
C HIS A 193 -8.52 11.70 7.78
N TYR A 194 -9.18 10.94 6.92
CA TYR A 194 -9.26 9.48 7.07
C TYR A 194 -8.47 8.77 5.97
N ALA A 195 -7.64 7.82 6.39
CA ALA A 195 -7.11 6.78 5.52
C ALA A 195 -8.05 5.58 5.57
N VAL A 196 -8.45 5.05 4.42
CA VAL A 196 -9.49 4.02 4.33
C VAL A 196 -8.98 2.84 3.51
N GLY A 197 -8.95 1.65 4.12
CA GLY A 197 -8.49 0.41 3.50
C GLY A 197 -9.61 -0.61 3.37
N TYR A 198 -9.84 -1.11 2.16
CA TYR A 198 -10.90 -2.07 1.87
C TYR A 198 -10.44 -3.52 1.88
N ASN A 199 -9.19 -3.73 1.49
CA ASN A 199 -8.66 -5.07 1.26
C ASN A 199 -7.94 -5.62 2.49
N SER A 200 -8.12 -6.91 2.71
CA SER A 200 -7.39 -7.74 3.66
C SER A 200 -5.89 -7.50 3.57
N PRO A 201 -5.15 -7.62 4.69
CA PRO A 201 -3.69 -7.67 4.66
C PRO A 201 -3.11 -8.76 3.75
N MET A 202 -3.93 -9.74 3.31
CA MET A 202 -3.53 -10.82 2.41
C MET A 202 -3.72 -10.48 0.92
N THR A 203 -4.37 -9.37 0.57
CA THR A 203 -4.67 -9.00 -0.82
C THR A 203 -3.50 -8.28 -1.46
N LEU A 204 -2.97 -8.85 -2.53
CA LEU A 204 -1.67 -8.46 -3.10
C LEU A 204 -1.79 -7.47 -4.27
N PHE A 205 -2.88 -7.51 -5.04
CA PHE A 205 -3.09 -6.71 -6.25
C PHE A 205 -4.47 -6.07 -6.27
N ASN A 206 -4.64 -5.06 -7.13
CA ASN A 206 -5.89 -4.32 -7.30
C ASN A 206 -6.47 -3.83 -5.95
N ARG A 207 -5.56 -3.45 -5.04
CA ARG A 207 -5.93 -2.88 -3.74
C ARG A 207 -6.61 -1.55 -4.00
N HIS A 208 -7.69 -1.32 -3.28
CA HIS A 208 -8.43 -0.09 -3.25
C HIS A 208 -8.26 0.54 -1.87
N ASN A 209 -7.60 1.68 -1.83
CA ASN A 209 -7.54 2.53 -0.65
C ASN A 209 -8.10 3.89 -1.01
N GLU A 210 -8.53 4.62 0.00
CA GLU A 210 -9.09 5.95 -0.20
C GLU A 210 -8.58 6.91 0.87
N VAL A 211 -8.53 8.19 0.50
CA VAL A 211 -8.39 9.29 1.46
C VAL A 211 -9.68 10.08 1.49
N TRP A 212 -10.19 10.33 2.71
CA TRP A 212 -11.41 11.13 2.90
C TRP A 212 -11.16 12.43 3.66
N PHE A 213 -11.72 13.52 3.15
CA PHE A 213 -11.93 14.76 3.89
C PHE A 213 -13.42 15.00 4.12
N VAL A 214 -13.81 15.37 5.33
CA VAL A 214 -15.21 15.65 5.68
C VAL A 214 -15.61 17.01 5.11
N ILE A 215 -16.74 17.06 4.40
CA ILE A 215 -17.28 18.28 3.82
C ILE A 215 -17.78 19.21 4.95
N GLU A 216 -17.52 20.52 4.83
CA GLU A 216 -18.03 21.54 5.78
C GLU A 216 -19.30 22.23 5.29
N ASP A 217 -19.42 22.49 3.99
CA ASP A 217 -20.54 23.21 3.35
C ASP A 217 -21.20 22.36 2.24
N GLU A 218 -21.69 22.98 1.16
CA GLU A 218 -22.23 22.24 0.01
C GLU A 218 -21.10 21.60 -0.83
N PRO A 219 -21.32 20.40 -1.38
CA PRO A 219 -20.35 19.71 -2.23
C PRO A 219 -20.13 20.44 -3.56
N GLU A 220 -18.87 20.77 -3.87
CA GLU A 220 -18.46 21.49 -5.08
C GLU A 220 -17.87 20.53 -6.13
N CYS A 221 -18.53 20.43 -7.30
CA CYS A 221 -18.21 19.40 -8.32
C CYS A 221 -18.14 19.96 -9.75
N SER A 222 -17.57 21.15 -9.95
CA SER A 222 -17.47 21.74 -11.30
C SER A 222 -16.33 21.13 -12.13
N SER A 223 -16.65 20.59 -13.31
CA SER A 223 -15.72 19.84 -14.19
C SER A 223 -14.91 20.72 -15.15
N SER A 224 -13.63 20.40 -15.38
CA SER A 224 -12.91 20.77 -16.62
C SER A 224 -12.00 19.62 -17.08
N ARG A 225 -12.18 19.17 -18.33
CA ARG A 225 -11.47 18.06 -18.98
C ARG A 225 -10.44 18.56 -19.98
N LEU A 226 -9.29 17.88 -20.09
CA LEU A 226 -8.57 17.66 -21.35
C LEU A 226 -7.79 16.33 -21.30
N VAL A 227 -8.04 15.47 -22.29
CA VAL A 227 -7.34 14.19 -22.55
C VAL A 227 -6.28 14.44 -23.62
N GLY A 228 -5.06 13.94 -23.40
CA GLY A 228 -4.00 13.88 -24.41
C GLY A 228 -3.36 12.50 -24.45
N LEU A 229 -3.60 11.76 -25.53
CA LEU A 229 -2.90 10.53 -25.89
C LEU A 229 -1.61 10.92 -26.63
N LEU A 230 -0.46 10.31 -26.31
CA LEU A 230 0.68 10.30 -27.22
C LEU A 230 1.32 8.91 -27.26
N LEU A 231 1.35 8.36 -28.47
CA LEU A 231 2.03 7.14 -28.88
C LEU A 231 3.42 7.52 -29.41
N VAL A 232 4.49 6.85 -28.97
CA VAL A 232 5.80 6.90 -29.66
C VAL A 232 6.46 5.50 -29.64
N LEU A 233 6.76 5.01 -30.85
CA LEU A 233 7.74 3.96 -31.21
C LEU A 233 9.11 4.66 -31.43
N THR A 234 10.33 4.17 -31.19
CA THR A 234 10.96 2.83 -31.15
C THR A 234 12.36 2.92 -30.49
N VAL A 235 12.77 1.83 -29.80
CA VAL A 235 14.09 1.12 -29.81
C VAL A 235 15.41 1.89 -29.51
N ASN A 236 15.96 1.70 -28.30
CA ASN A 236 17.22 0.97 -27.97
C ASN A 236 17.73 1.37 -26.56
N ALA A 237 17.47 0.52 -25.57
CA ALA A 237 18.24 0.40 -24.31
C ALA A 237 17.80 -0.93 -23.65
N ARG A 238 18.70 -1.69 -23.00
CA ARG A 238 18.40 -2.98 -22.34
C ARG A 238 17.60 -2.84 -21.02
N VAL A 239 16.77 -1.80 -20.95
CA VAL A 239 15.63 -1.69 -20.05
C VAL A 239 14.41 -1.87 -20.96
N GLY A 240 13.76 -3.02 -20.86
CA GLY A 240 12.73 -3.42 -21.81
C GLY A 240 11.54 -4.03 -21.11
N ASN A 241 10.47 -4.30 -21.85
CA ASN A 241 9.28 -4.92 -21.30
C ASN A 241 9.63 -6.19 -20.51
N SER A 242 8.99 -6.37 -19.38
CA SER A 242 9.23 -7.48 -18.46
C SER A 242 8.90 -8.81 -19.13
N THR A 243 9.92 -9.48 -19.66
CA THR A 243 9.87 -10.87 -20.14
C THR A 243 10.48 -11.85 -19.12
N ILE A 244 10.92 -11.33 -17.97
CA ILE A 244 11.55 -12.09 -16.90
C ILE A 244 10.48 -12.36 -15.83
N ASP A 245 10.21 -13.64 -15.56
CA ASP A 245 9.09 -14.08 -14.72
C ASP A 245 9.05 -13.40 -13.34
N PHE A 246 10.21 -13.11 -12.73
CA PHE A 246 10.29 -12.50 -11.40
C PHE A 246 10.21 -10.97 -11.39
N CYS A 247 10.16 -10.29 -12.55
CA CYS A 247 9.99 -8.84 -12.67
C CYS A 247 8.51 -8.45 -12.92
N TRP A 248 7.55 -9.24 -12.45
CA TRP A 248 6.12 -9.06 -12.75
C TRP A 248 5.49 -7.80 -12.16
N GLU A 249 6.16 -7.12 -11.23
CA GLU A 249 5.67 -5.88 -10.59
C GLU A 249 5.92 -4.61 -11.42
N THR A 250 6.81 -4.67 -12.40
CA THR A 250 7.19 -3.51 -13.20
C THR A 250 7.03 -3.81 -14.68
N GLU A 251 6.51 -2.85 -15.45
CA GLU A 251 6.36 -3.01 -16.90
C GLU A 251 7.69 -3.22 -17.60
N GLN A 252 8.76 -2.59 -17.08
CA GLN A 252 10.12 -2.73 -17.57
C GLN A 252 11.00 -3.45 -16.54
N CYS A 253 12.03 -4.16 -16.99
CA CYS A 253 13.05 -4.74 -16.10
C CYS A 253 14.46 -4.60 -16.68
N LEU A 254 15.47 -4.74 -15.80
CA LEU A 254 16.86 -4.89 -16.21
C LEU A 254 17.08 -6.26 -16.88
N LEU A 255 17.41 -6.25 -18.16
CA LEU A 255 17.68 -7.47 -18.92
C LEU A 255 19.16 -7.87 -18.83
N PHE A 256 19.42 -9.17 -18.88
CA PHE A 256 20.77 -9.75 -18.86
C PHE A 256 20.91 -10.87 -19.89
N ASP A 257 22.16 -11.15 -20.25
CA ASP A 257 22.52 -12.37 -20.96
C ASP A 257 23.02 -13.39 -19.93
N LEU A 258 22.46 -14.60 -19.92
CA LEU A 258 22.96 -15.70 -19.09
C LEU A 258 24.28 -16.19 -19.68
N ILE A 259 25.35 -16.16 -18.88
CA ILE A 259 26.67 -16.70 -19.24
C ILE A 259 26.69 -18.20 -18.96
N CYS A 260 26.30 -18.59 -17.74
CA CYS A 260 26.24 -19.97 -17.29
C CYS A 260 25.30 -20.13 -16.09
N GLU A 261 24.90 -21.37 -15.81
CA GLU A 261 24.08 -21.74 -14.65
C GLU A 261 24.63 -23.03 -14.02
N THR A 262 24.71 -23.05 -12.70
CA THR A 262 25.04 -24.22 -11.88
C THR A 262 23.89 -24.51 -10.93
N ASP A 263 23.97 -25.60 -10.17
CA ASP A 263 23.02 -25.91 -9.10
C ASP A 263 23.06 -24.91 -7.93
N LYS A 264 24.14 -24.11 -7.83
CA LYS A 264 24.39 -23.18 -6.71
C LYS A 264 24.28 -21.71 -7.07
N PHE A 265 24.60 -21.31 -8.30
CA PHE A 265 24.63 -19.91 -8.73
C PHE A 265 24.55 -19.80 -10.26
N GLU A 266 24.22 -18.60 -10.72
CA GLU A 266 24.26 -18.21 -12.14
C GLU A 266 25.38 -17.19 -12.38
N ALA A 267 25.94 -17.13 -13.58
CA ALA A 267 26.74 -16.00 -14.04
C ALA A 267 25.97 -15.25 -15.12
N ARG A 268 25.85 -13.92 -14.98
CA ARG A 268 25.05 -13.06 -15.85
C ARG A 268 25.87 -11.86 -16.32
N HIS A 269 25.62 -11.45 -17.57
CA HIS A 269 26.19 -10.26 -18.19
C HIS A 269 25.13 -9.15 -18.28
N TYR A 270 25.44 -7.97 -17.74
CA TYR A 270 24.61 -6.77 -17.79
C TYR A 270 25.28 -5.66 -18.62
N ASP A 271 24.49 -4.99 -19.44
CA ASP A 271 24.92 -3.84 -20.22
C ASP A 271 25.01 -2.56 -19.37
N SER A 272 25.70 -1.56 -19.91
CA SER A 272 25.80 -0.26 -19.28
C SER A 272 24.48 0.49 -19.33
N VAL A 273 23.97 0.87 -18.16
CA VAL A 273 22.71 1.61 -17.98
C VAL A 273 22.88 2.68 -16.89
N LYS A 274 22.03 3.71 -16.94
CA LYS A 274 21.98 4.76 -15.92
C LYS A 274 21.06 4.38 -14.77
N TRP A 275 21.53 4.73 -13.59
CA TRP A 275 20.84 4.56 -12.32
C TRP A 275 20.77 5.89 -11.60
N VAL A 276 19.71 6.08 -10.83
CA VAL A 276 19.63 7.15 -9.84
C VAL A 276 19.87 6.56 -8.46
N SER A 277 20.75 7.20 -7.69
CA SER A 277 21.28 6.63 -6.45
C SER A 277 21.38 7.64 -5.33
N SER A 278 21.35 7.12 -4.11
CA SER A 278 21.60 7.87 -2.89
C SER A 278 22.41 7.01 -1.93
N ASP A 279 23.43 7.62 -1.35
CA ASP A 279 24.29 6.98 -0.36
C ASP A 279 23.78 7.24 1.06
N GLU A 280 23.84 6.22 1.91
CA GLU A 280 23.42 6.28 3.30
C GLU A 280 24.38 5.53 4.21
N THR A 281 24.80 6.18 5.30
CA THR A 281 25.62 5.54 6.33
C THR A 281 24.72 5.04 7.46
N SER A 282 24.82 3.76 7.77
CA SER A 282 24.03 3.12 8.83
C SER A 282 24.73 1.89 9.38
N CYS A 283 24.32 1.46 10.58
CA CYS A 283 24.71 0.15 11.12
C CYS A 283 23.94 -0.99 10.44
N ILE A 284 22.68 -0.75 10.04
CA ILE A 284 21.80 -1.76 9.43
C ILE A 284 21.26 -1.30 8.08
N MET A 285 21.12 -2.25 7.15
CA MET A 285 20.74 -2.01 5.76
C MET A 285 19.35 -1.40 5.65
N GLU A 286 18.39 -1.84 6.46
CA GLU A 286 16.98 -1.45 6.37
C GLU A 286 16.81 0.05 6.60
N VAL A 287 17.54 0.61 7.58
CA VAL A 287 17.50 2.04 7.89
C VAL A 287 18.10 2.88 6.77
N ALA A 288 19.22 2.43 6.20
CA ALA A 288 19.83 3.10 5.05
C ALA A 288 18.93 3.02 3.82
N ALA A 289 18.39 1.83 3.55
CA ALA A 289 17.46 1.57 2.47
C ALA A 289 16.23 2.48 2.54
N MET A 290 15.59 2.60 3.71
CA MET A 290 14.42 3.47 3.89
C MET A 290 14.73 4.97 3.66
N ARG A 291 15.89 5.46 4.15
CA ARG A 291 16.27 6.86 3.98
C ARG A 291 16.60 7.22 2.54
N ALA A 292 17.37 6.37 1.86
CA ALA A 292 17.71 6.55 0.47
C ALA A 292 16.47 6.35 -0.44
N PHE A 293 15.67 5.32 -0.17
CA PHE A 293 14.43 5.04 -0.92
C PHE A 293 13.51 6.26 -0.92
N ARG A 294 13.33 6.94 0.22
CA ARG A 294 12.53 8.16 0.29
C ARG A 294 12.98 9.23 -0.72
N ARG A 295 14.28 9.56 -0.76
CA ARG A 295 14.80 10.59 -1.67
C ARG A 295 14.68 10.19 -3.13
N LEU A 296 14.99 8.93 -3.41
CA LEU A 296 14.89 8.38 -4.76
C LEU A 296 13.44 8.31 -5.24
N GLN A 297 12.51 8.01 -4.33
CA GLN A 297 11.08 8.05 -4.62
C GLN A 297 10.62 9.48 -4.90
N GLU A 298 11.01 10.46 -4.07
CA GLU A 298 10.71 11.88 -4.31
C GLU A 298 11.21 12.32 -5.70
N TYR A 299 12.41 11.91 -6.10
CA TYR A 299 12.96 12.15 -7.45
C TYR A 299 12.12 11.52 -8.56
N ILE A 300 11.72 10.25 -8.41
CA ILE A 300 10.90 9.53 -9.40
C ILE A 300 9.48 10.10 -9.50
N THR A 301 8.91 10.61 -8.40
CA THR A 301 7.57 11.20 -8.36
C THR A 301 7.56 12.70 -8.70
N GLY A 302 8.59 13.21 -9.37
CA GLY A 302 8.59 14.58 -9.91
C GLY A 302 9.38 15.62 -9.12
N THR A 303 10.06 15.27 -8.02
CA THR A 303 11.01 16.19 -7.34
C THR A 303 12.35 16.23 -8.07
N ASN A 304 12.33 16.69 -9.31
CA ASN A 304 13.48 16.86 -10.18
C ASN A 304 13.34 18.15 -10.99
N GLU A 305 14.41 18.58 -11.67
CA GLU A 305 14.49 19.90 -12.30
C GLU A 305 13.33 20.24 -13.26
N ASN A 306 12.71 19.21 -13.85
CA ASN A 306 11.65 19.35 -14.85
C ASN A 306 10.25 19.02 -14.29
N GLY A 307 10.12 18.66 -13.00
CA GLY A 307 8.84 18.23 -12.43
C GLY A 307 8.33 16.91 -13.02
N GLN A 308 9.21 16.10 -13.61
CA GLN A 308 8.81 14.97 -14.45
C GLN A 308 8.64 13.69 -13.62
N GLU A 309 7.47 13.07 -13.72
CA GLU A 309 7.24 11.75 -13.14
C GLU A 309 7.87 10.64 -14.01
N MET A 310 8.40 9.63 -13.33
CA MET A 310 9.04 8.45 -13.91
C MET A 310 8.39 7.19 -13.37
N LYS A 311 8.42 6.10 -14.15
CA LYS A 311 7.98 4.79 -13.67
C LYS A 311 9.04 4.18 -12.75
N MET A 312 8.61 3.45 -11.73
CA MET A 312 9.50 2.57 -10.96
C MET A 312 9.84 1.34 -11.81
N VAL A 313 11.12 0.94 -11.81
CA VAL A 313 11.63 -0.16 -12.62
C VAL A 313 12.45 -1.10 -11.74
N ALA A 314 12.18 -2.40 -11.83
CA ALA A 314 12.94 -3.42 -11.12
C ALA A 314 14.26 -3.72 -11.85
N PRO A 315 15.31 -4.16 -11.12
CA PRO A 315 15.36 -4.27 -9.66
C PRO A 315 15.76 -2.96 -8.98
N VAL A 316 15.54 -2.90 -7.67
CA VAL A 316 16.26 -2.00 -6.75
C VAL A 316 17.52 -2.71 -6.29
N ILE A 317 18.67 -2.07 -6.43
CA ILE A 317 19.95 -2.62 -5.98
C ILE A 317 20.51 -1.81 -4.82
N VAL A 318 21.08 -2.50 -3.85
CA VAL A 318 21.78 -1.92 -2.70
C VAL A 318 23.21 -2.43 -2.72
N LYS A 319 24.17 -1.53 -2.99
CA LYS A 319 25.59 -1.84 -2.83
C LYS A 319 25.93 -1.80 -1.35
N ILE A 320 26.52 -2.88 -0.84
CA ILE A 320 26.90 -3.05 0.55
C ILE A 320 28.42 -3.18 0.59
N SER A 321 29.11 -2.27 1.28
CA SER A 321 30.54 -2.45 1.55
C SER A 321 30.76 -3.52 2.61
N ASP A 322 31.76 -4.38 2.41
CA ASP A 322 32.14 -5.41 3.39
C ASP A 322 32.53 -4.73 4.70
N LYS A 323 31.84 -5.11 5.77
CA LYS A 323 32.05 -4.62 7.12
C LYS A 323 31.70 -5.68 8.14
N ARG A 324 32.13 -5.49 9.39
CA ARG A 324 31.59 -6.30 10.49
C ARG A 324 30.14 -5.90 10.77
N MET A 325 29.33 -6.85 11.21
CA MET A 325 27.89 -6.68 11.41
C MET A 325 27.50 -5.51 12.33
N TRP A 326 28.37 -5.12 13.27
CA TRP A 326 28.14 -4.03 14.23
C TRP A 326 28.79 -2.69 13.84
N GLU A 327 29.53 -2.63 12.73
CA GLU A 327 30.16 -1.41 12.25
C GLU A 327 29.18 -0.60 11.38
N SER A 328 29.35 0.72 11.35
CA SER A 328 28.65 1.56 10.37
C SER A 328 29.24 1.32 8.99
N GLY A 329 28.37 1.17 7.99
CA GLY A 329 28.75 0.99 6.59
C GLY A 329 28.01 1.97 5.70
N THR A 330 28.56 2.18 4.51
CA THR A 330 27.89 2.92 3.45
C THR A 330 27.07 1.95 2.60
N TYR A 331 25.81 2.30 2.40
CA TYR A 331 24.89 1.61 1.52
C TYR A 331 24.51 2.56 0.38
N THR A 332 24.73 2.13 -0.86
CA THR A 332 24.28 2.89 -2.03
C THR A 332 23.04 2.22 -2.58
N VAL A 333 21.88 2.84 -2.38
CA VAL A 333 20.63 2.37 -2.97
C VAL A 333 20.49 2.99 -4.34
N SER A 334 20.10 2.18 -5.33
CA SER A 334 19.97 2.62 -6.71
C SER A 334 18.66 2.11 -7.31
N PHE A 335 17.95 3.02 -7.98
CA PHE A 335 16.81 2.70 -8.82
C PHE A 335 17.22 2.77 -10.28
N LEU A 336 16.77 1.78 -11.05
CA LEU A 336 16.97 1.77 -12.48
C LEU A 336 16.11 2.86 -13.12
N LEU A 337 16.71 3.67 -13.99
CA LEU A 337 15.94 4.64 -14.76
C LEU A 337 15.16 3.92 -15.88
N PRO A 338 13.89 4.29 -16.13
CA PRO A 338 13.13 3.77 -17.27
C PRO A 338 13.85 3.97 -18.61
N ALA A 339 13.51 3.14 -19.59
CA ALA A 339 14.08 3.15 -20.93
C ALA A 339 14.04 4.55 -21.57
N GLU A 340 12.91 5.23 -21.42
CA GLU A 340 12.67 6.59 -21.90
C GLU A 340 13.59 7.65 -21.24
N HIS A 341 14.14 7.38 -20.04
CA HIS A 341 15.01 8.27 -19.27
C HIS A 341 16.48 7.87 -19.28
N GLN A 342 16.86 6.79 -19.97
CA GLN A 342 18.25 6.36 -20.06
C GLN A 342 19.15 7.41 -20.77
N GLN A 343 18.65 8.10 -21.79
CA GLN A 343 19.43 9.09 -22.52
C GLN A 343 19.49 10.44 -21.79
N ASN A 344 18.34 11.00 -21.43
CA ASN A 344 18.21 12.35 -20.87
C ASN A 344 17.34 12.33 -19.61
N PRO A 345 17.83 11.81 -18.48
CA PRO A 345 17.07 11.85 -17.24
C PRO A 345 17.07 13.27 -16.66
N PRO A 346 15.96 13.72 -16.02
CA PRO A 346 15.90 15.02 -15.38
C PRO A 346 16.91 15.09 -14.23
N LYS A 347 17.57 16.23 -14.04
CA LYS A 347 18.54 16.38 -12.96
C LYS A 347 17.88 16.32 -11.58
N PRO A 348 18.47 15.63 -10.59
CA PRO A 348 17.99 15.68 -9.22
C PRO A 348 18.14 17.07 -8.60
N ILE A 349 17.17 17.46 -7.76
CA ILE A 349 17.22 18.68 -6.95
C ILE A 349 17.91 18.42 -5.59
N ASP A 350 17.66 17.24 -5.01
CA ASP A 350 18.30 16.80 -3.76
C ASP A 350 19.80 16.53 -3.99
N ASP A 351 20.66 17.12 -3.17
CA ASP A 351 22.12 17.04 -3.29
C ASP A 351 22.70 15.67 -2.91
N LYS A 352 21.89 14.82 -2.26
CA LYS A 352 22.23 13.43 -1.93
C LYS A 352 21.73 12.43 -2.97
N VAL A 353 21.02 12.90 -3.99
CA VAL A 353 20.57 12.09 -5.12
C VAL A 353 21.43 12.41 -6.34
N TYR A 354 22.03 11.37 -6.92
CA TYR A 354 22.88 11.52 -8.10
C TYR A 354 22.57 10.47 -9.15
N ILE A 355 22.74 10.85 -10.40
CA ILE A 355 22.60 9.95 -11.54
C ILE A 355 23.99 9.54 -11.97
N HIS A 356 24.19 8.24 -12.16
CA HIS A 356 25.46 7.70 -12.61
C HIS A 356 25.25 6.57 -13.61
N VAL A 357 26.26 6.33 -14.43
CA VAL A 357 26.29 5.21 -15.37
C VAL A 357 26.96 4.05 -14.65
N MET A 358 26.25 2.93 -14.49
CA MET A 358 26.91 1.68 -14.16
C MET A 358 27.50 1.11 -15.47
N PRO A 359 28.81 0.83 -15.53
CA PRO A 359 29.43 0.29 -16.73
C PRO A 359 28.94 -1.14 -16.98
N LYS A 360 29.30 -1.69 -18.14
CA LYS A 360 29.16 -3.12 -18.43
C LYS A 360 29.68 -3.94 -17.25
N MET A 361 28.89 -4.89 -16.75
CA MET A 361 29.29 -5.71 -15.60
C MET A 361 28.84 -7.16 -15.76
N GLU A 362 29.70 -8.06 -15.33
CA GLU A 362 29.42 -9.49 -15.23
C GLU A 362 29.36 -9.85 -13.74
N VAL A 363 28.35 -10.63 -13.34
CA VAL A 363 28.08 -10.96 -11.94
C VAL A 363 27.78 -12.44 -11.75
N TYR A 364 28.23 -12.96 -10.62
CA TYR A 364 27.67 -14.19 -10.05
C TYR A 364 26.43 -13.85 -9.24
N VAL A 365 25.38 -14.66 -9.37
CA VAL A 365 24.06 -14.44 -8.80
C VAL A 365 23.62 -15.64 -7.99
N LEU A 366 23.20 -15.39 -6.75
CA LEU A 366 22.44 -16.34 -5.94
C LEU A 366 21.04 -15.79 -5.68
N SER A 367 20.03 -16.51 -6.16
CA SER A 367 18.61 -16.19 -5.95
C SER A 367 18.09 -16.76 -4.62
N TYR A 368 17.24 -16.02 -3.93
CA TYR A 368 16.60 -16.45 -2.69
C TYR A 368 15.24 -15.80 -2.45
N GLY A 369 14.39 -16.54 -1.73
CA GLY A 369 13.07 -16.07 -1.32
C GLY A 369 13.03 -15.34 0.01
N GLY A 370 11.90 -14.69 0.30
CA GLY A 370 11.65 -14.03 1.59
C GLY A 370 12.11 -12.56 1.61
N TRP A 371 12.23 -11.98 2.80
CA TRP A 371 12.54 -10.56 2.94
C TRP A 371 14.03 -10.26 2.79
N MET A 372 14.34 -9.22 2.02
CA MET A 372 15.69 -8.66 1.90
C MET A 372 16.03 -7.85 3.16
N ILE A 373 16.41 -8.56 4.23
CA ILE A 373 16.85 -8.00 5.52
C ILE A 373 18.33 -8.29 5.75
N SER A 374 19.01 -7.45 6.52
CA SER A 374 20.47 -7.42 6.66
C SER A 374 21.05 -8.75 7.13
N MET A 375 20.34 -9.50 7.97
CA MET A 375 20.79 -10.83 8.43
C MET A 375 20.67 -11.90 7.34
N VAL A 376 19.55 -11.93 6.60
CA VAL A 376 19.33 -12.91 5.52
C VAL A 376 20.29 -12.65 4.38
N GLU A 377 20.45 -11.38 4.02
CA GLU A 377 21.40 -10.89 3.04
C GLU A 377 22.81 -11.42 3.34
N HIS A 378 23.31 -11.19 4.56
CA HIS A 378 24.65 -11.64 4.96
C HIS A 378 24.83 -13.17 4.85
N ILE A 379 23.79 -13.94 5.19
CA ILE A 379 23.80 -15.40 5.05
C ILE A 379 23.86 -15.80 3.58
N GLN A 380 23.08 -15.16 2.70
CA GLN A 380 23.09 -15.50 1.27
C GLN A 380 24.39 -15.07 0.59
N ALA A 381 24.95 -13.90 0.94
CA ALA A 381 26.27 -13.49 0.48
C ALA A 381 27.36 -14.49 0.88
N TYR A 382 27.33 -14.98 2.11
CA TYR A 382 28.25 -16.03 2.56
C TYR A 382 28.05 -17.36 1.80
N ARG A 383 26.80 -17.75 1.54
CA ARG A 383 26.50 -18.96 0.73
C ARG A 383 27.04 -18.84 -0.69
N LEU A 384 26.85 -17.69 -1.33
CA LEU A 384 27.41 -17.42 -2.65
C LEU A 384 28.95 -17.43 -2.60
N SER A 385 29.57 -16.81 -1.60
CA SER A 385 31.04 -16.86 -1.45
C SER A 385 31.57 -18.28 -1.35
N CYS A 386 30.94 -19.14 -0.55
CA CYS A 386 31.36 -20.54 -0.42
C CYS A 386 31.15 -21.33 -1.70
N ALA A 387 30.09 -21.06 -2.46
CA ALA A 387 29.85 -21.71 -3.74
C ALA A 387 30.92 -21.33 -4.76
N LEU A 388 31.27 -20.05 -4.84
CA LEU A 388 32.31 -19.54 -5.74
C LEU A 388 33.70 -20.03 -5.35
N ASP A 389 34.04 -20.01 -4.06
CA ASP A 389 35.31 -20.50 -3.56
C ASP A 389 35.47 -22.02 -3.82
N SER A 390 34.36 -22.78 -3.89
CA SER A 390 34.40 -24.22 -4.20
C SER A 390 34.75 -24.56 -5.65
N VAL A 391 34.71 -23.57 -6.55
CA VAL A 391 35.06 -23.71 -7.97
C VAL A 391 36.23 -22.78 -8.37
N ASP A 392 36.93 -22.22 -7.37
CA ASP A 392 38.00 -21.22 -7.51
C ASP A 392 37.62 -19.97 -8.35
N ALA A 393 36.32 -19.64 -8.40
CA ALA A 393 35.83 -18.47 -9.13
C ALA A 393 36.32 -17.15 -8.52
N LYS A 394 36.85 -16.26 -9.37
CA LYS A 394 37.36 -14.94 -8.94
C LYS A 394 36.28 -13.86 -9.01
N TYR A 395 36.13 -13.12 -7.92
CA TYR A 395 35.16 -12.02 -7.80
C TYR A 395 35.72 -10.91 -6.92
N LYS A 396 35.27 -9.68 -7.20
CA LYS A 396 35.69 -8.48 -6.50
C LYS A 396 35.30 -8.56 -5.03
N LYS A 397 36.30 -8.42 -4.15
CA LYS A 397 36.14 -8.35 -2.71
C LYS A 397 35.86 -6.92 -2.24
N GLY A 398 35.32 -6.76 -1.04
CA GLY A 398 35.13 -5.46 -0.40
C GLY A 398 33.71 -4.89 -0.57
N PHE A 399 32.88 -5.47 -1.43
CA PHE A 399 31.46 -5.14 -1.54
C PHE A 399 30.69 -6.21 -2.30
N HIS A 400 29.37 -6.16 -2.15
CA HIS A 400 28.41 -6.95 -2.92
C HIS A 400 27.11 -6.18 -3.11
N TYR A 401 26.20 -6.72 -3.92
CA TYR A 401 24.87 -6.15 -4.09
C TYR A 401 23.79 -7.05 -3.49
N ALA A 402 22.89 -6.45 -2.73
CA ALA A 402 21.58 -7.02 -2.45
C ALA A 402 20.59 -6.46 -3.48
N VAL A 403 19.82 -7.33 -4.12
CA VAL A 403 18.98 -6.98 -5.27
C VAL A 403 17.55 -7.41 -5.00
N GLY A 404 16.62 -6.46 -5.03
CA GLY A 404 15.20 -6.68 -4.80
C GLY A 404 14.39 -6.41 -6.05
N TYR A 405 13.59 -7.38 -6.48
CA TYR A 405 12.69 -7.25 -7.64
C TYR A 405 11.28 -6.88 -7.25
N ASN A 406 10.91 -7.18 -6.01
CA ASN A 406 9.57 -7.02 -5.49
C ASN A 406 9.50 -5.86 -4.50
N GLY A 407 8.47 -5.03 -4.61
CA GLY A 407 8.16 -3.96 -3.69
C GLY A 407 7.96 -4.47 -2.26
N PHE A 408 7.96 -3.58 -1.28
CA PHE A 408 7.82 -3.89 0.17
C PHE A 408 6.46 -4.48 0.57
N THR A 409 5.69 -4.90 -0.41
CA THR A 409 4.27 -5.21 -0.39
C THR A 409 3.99 -6.65 -0.80
N THR A 410 4.99 -7.31 -1.36
CA THR A 410 4.97 -8.72 -1.77
C THR A 410 5.49 -9.57 -0.62
N PHE A 411 4.61 -10.29 0.08
CA PHE A 411 4.99 -11.04 1.28
C PHE A 411 5.46 -12.47 0.99
N PHE A 412 5.01 -13.07 -0.12
CA PHE A 412 5.31 -14.43 -0.55
C PHE A 412 5.84 -14.43 -1.98
N ASN A 413 6.58 -15.48 -2.35
CA ASN A 413 7.21 -15.60 -3.67
C ASN A 413 8.05 -14.38 -4.07
N ARG A 414 8.65 -13.72 -3.07
CA ARG A 414 9.65 -12.68 -3.30
C ARG A 414 10.85 -13.32 -3.99
N HIS A 415 11.36 -12.67 -5.01
CA HIS A 415 12.62 -12.96 -5.64
C HIS A 415 13.60 -11.86 -5.26
N ASN A 416 14.65 -12.25 -4.56
CA ASN A 416 15.77 -11.37 -4.27
C ASN A 416 17.05 -12.09 -4.66
N GLU A 417 18.10 -11.33 -4.89
CA GLU A 417 19.37 -11.87 -5.32
C GLU A 417 20.51 -11.24 -4.53
N VAL A 418 21.62 -11.98 -4.42
CA VAL A 418 22.91 -11.43 -4.04
C VAL A 418 23.83 -11.50 -5.25
N TRP A 419 24.50 -10.40 -5.57
CA TRP A 419 25.45 -10.34 -6.69
C TRP A 419 26.86 -10.05 -6.22
N PHE A 420 27.81 -10.85 -6.71
CA PHE A 420 29.24 -10.56 -6.66
C PHE A 420 29.75 -10.23 -8.05
N VAL A 421 30.51 -9.14 -8.19
CA VAL A 421 31.06 -8.72 -9.48
C VAL A 421 32.23 -9.62 -9.85
N ILE A 422 32.20 -10.18 -11.05
CA ILE A 422 33.29 -11.01 -11.59
C ILE A 422 34.54 -10.15 -11.77
N GLU A 423 35.70 -10.68 -11.38
CA GLU A 423 36.99 -9.98 -11.49
C GLU A 423 37.71 -10.32 -12.80
N ASP A 424 37.69 -11.59 -13.20
CA ASP A 424 38.35 -12.13 -14.40
C ASP A 424 37.34 -12.81 -15.34
N GLU A 425 37.63 -14.01 -15.84
CA GLU A 425 36.68 -14.80 -16.64
C GLU A 425 35.66 -15.53 -15.75
N PRO A 426 34.40 -15.66 -16.20
CA PRO A 426 33.36 -16.39 -15.49
C PRO A 426 33.72 -17.89 -15.40
N GLU A 427 33.88 -18.41 -14.19
CA GLU A 427 34.21 -19.81 -13.92
C GLU A 427 32.98 -20.53 -13.36
N CYS A 428 32.56 -21.60 -14.06
CA CYS A 428 31.32 -22.31 -13.75
C CYS A 428 31.52 -23.83 -13.67
N SER A 429 32.75 -24.32 -13.83
CA SER A 429 33.05 -25.75 -13.81
C SER A 429 33.13 -26.27 -12.38
N SER A 430 32.42 -27.36 -12.08
CA SER A 430 32.62 -28.08 -10.82
C SER A 430 33.99 -28.75 -10.86
N SER A 431 34.84 -28.52 -9.87
CA SER A 431 36.07 -29.28 -9.67
C SER A 431 35.73 -30.73 -9.29
N SER A 432 35.33 -31.52 -10.27
CA SER A 432 35.11 -32.97 -10.16
C SER A 432 35.55 -33.67 -11.43
N GLU A 433 36.79 -33.39 -11.84
CA GLU A 433 37.61 -34.31 -12.62
C GLU A 433 38.99 -34.38 -11.95
N GLU A 434 39.09 -35.07 -10.81
CA GLU A 434 40.31 -35.72 -10.33
C GLU A 434 40.01 -36.51 -9.05
N LEU A 435 39.64 -37.80 -9.22
CA LEU A 435 40.22 -39.00 -8.57
C LEU A 435 39.35 -40.25 -8.79
#